data_AF-A0A8J6EZS3-F1
#
_entry.id   AF-A0A8J6EZS3-F1
#
_cell.length_a   1.000
_cell.length_b   1.000
_cell.length_c   1.000
_cell.angle_alpha   90.00
_cell.angle_beta   90.00
_cell.angle_gamma   90.00
#
_symmetry.space_group_name_H-M   'P 1'
#
loop_
_entity.id
_entity.type
_entity.pdbx_description
1 polymer ?
#
loop_
_entity_poly.entity_id
_entity_poly.type
_entity_poly.pdbx_seq_one_letter_code
_entity_poly.pdbx_strand_id
1 'polypeptide(L)'
;MWALAVAFGGVFGAVQIVKLSLEEEAQVSDGALQLTLYQYKTCPFCSKVRAFLDYHQLPYEVVEVNPVLRKEIKFSDYRKVPILIANAKTSMQLNDSSVIISAIKTFLVCRKGLEEIVSYYPAMKVTNDKGKEVTEYQNRYWLMLTEEETLRLYQSKESQKEEMKWRQWADDWLVHLISPNVYRTPGEALASFDYIVREGNFGSVEGVFAKYIGASAMFFIGKRLKNRHNLQDDVRQDLYKAANTWVAAVGKHRMFLGGSQPNLADLAVYGVLRVMEGLQAFDDMMANTKIEPWYQRMTQAIQDQSKAQ
;
A
#
# COMPACT_ATOMS: atom_id res chain seq x y z
N MET A 1 17.48 -23.98 -42.42
CA MET A 1 16.71 -22.79 -42.80
C MET A 1 15.55 -22.70 -41.80
N TRP A 2 15.43 -21.74 -40.86
CA TRP A 2 15.87 -20.33 -40.81
C TRP A 2 15.53 -19.58 -42.12
N ALA A 3 14.80 -18.46 -42.18
CA ALA A 3 13.97 -17.71 -41.23
C ALA A 3 12.96 -16.87 -42.08
N LEU A 4 12.12 -15.93 -41.64
CA LEU A 4 11.87 -15.26 -40.35
C LEU A 4 10.35 -15.12 -40.12
N ALA A 5 9.93 -14.79 -38.89
CA ALA A 5 8.68 -14.06 -38.62
C ALA A 5 9.02 -12.89 -37.67
N VAL A 6 8.95 -11.65 -38.17
CA VAL A 6 9.38 -10.46 -37.41
C VAL A 6 8.26 -9.97 -36.48
N ALA A 7 8.60 -9.78 -35.21
CA ALA A 7 7.67 -9.34 -34.18
C ALA A 7 7.37 -7.83 -34.30
N PHE A 8 6.09 -7.48 -34.46
CA PHE A 8 5.61 -6.08 -34.41
C PHE A 8 4.94 -5.69 -33.07
N GLY A 9 4.82 -6.61 -32.12
CA GLY A 9 4.09 -6.38 -30.86
C GLY A 9 4.75 -5.39 -29.87
N GLY A 10 6.06 -5.20 -29.93
CA GLY A 10 6.79 -4.37 -28.95
C GLY A 10 6.59 -2.86 -29.11
N VAL A 11 6.49 -2.38 -30.35
CA VAL A 11 6.47 -0.93 -30.65
C VAL A 11 5.12 -0.31 -30.28
N PHE A 12 4.01 -0.98 -30.58
CA PHE A 12 2.67 -0.49 -30.24
C PHE A 12 2.45 -0.34 -28.74
N GLY A 13 2.91 -1.31 -27.93
CA GLY A 13 2.83 -1.22 -26.47
C GLY A 13 3.64 -0.04 -25.92
N ALA A 14 4.87 0.15 -26.39
CA ALA A 14 5.72 1.26 -25.96
C ALA A 14 5.14 2.63 -26.36
N VAL A 15 4.64 2.79 -27.58
CA VAL A 15 4.04 4.06 -28.05
C VAL A 15 2.74 4.37 -27.30
N GLN A 16 1.90 3.38 -27.03
CA GLN A 16 0.68 3.56 -26.23
C GLN A 16 1.01 3.99 -24.79
N ILE A 17 2.04 3.40 -24.18
CA ILE A 17 2.49 3.71 -22.81
C ILE A 17 3.12 5.10 -22.72
N VAL A 18 4.04 5.46 -23.64
CA VAL A 18 4.62 6.82 -23.67
C VAL A 18 3.52 7.88 -23.83
N LYS A 19 2.51 7.60 -24.64
CA LYS A 19 1.35 8.50 -24.78
C LYS A 19 0.50 8.58 -23.49
N LEU A 20 0.36 7.47 -22.76
CA LEU A 20 -0.33 7.42 -21.47
C LEU A 20 0.43 8.20 -20.38
N SER A 21 1.76 8.06 -20.31
CA SER A 21 2.60 8.84 -19.40
C SER A 21 2.56 10.34 -19.73
N LEU A 22 2.63 10.72 -21.01
CA LEU A 22 2.50 12.11 -21.44
C LEU A 22 1.08 12.68 -21.20
N GLU A 23 0.03 11.85 -21.26
CA GLU A 23 -1.33 12.26 -20.90
C GLU A 23 -1.52 12.36 -19.37
N GLU A 24 -0.91 11.49 -18.55
CA GLU A 24 -0.85 11.60 -17.08
C GLU A 24 -0.06 12.86 -16.65
N GLU A 25 1.11 13.14 -17.25
CA GLU A 25 1.92 14.34 -16.99
C GLU A 25 1.21 15.64 -17.39
N ALA A 26 0.56 15.68 -18.56
CA ALA A 26 -0.15 16.87 -19.03
C ALA A 26 -1.31 17.27 -18.11
N GLN A 27 -2.00 16.31 -17.47
CA GLN A 27 -3.10 16.58 -16.53
C GLN A 27 -2.63 17.30 -15.25
N VAL A 28 -1.38 17.11 -14.81
CA VAL A 28 -0.82 17.77 -13.61
C VAL A 28 -0.51 19.26 -13.86
N SER A 29 -0.42 19.68 -15.13
CA SER A 29 0.04 21.03 -15.50
C SER A 29 -1.02 22.14 -15.45
N ASP A 30 -2.31 21.84 -15.34
CA ASP A 30 -3.40 22.84 -15.25
C ASP A 30 -4.02 22.87 -13.84
N GLY A 31 -3.24 23.41 -12.90
CA GLY A 31 -3.56 23.45 -11.46
C GLY A 31 -2.97 22.26 -10.70
N ALA A 32 -1.67 22.34 -10.40
CA ALA A 32 -0.90 21.27 -9.78
C ALA A 32 -1.58 20.67 -8.53
N LEU A 33 -1.90 19.37 -8.61
CA LEU A 33 -2.48 18.59 -7.52
C LEU A 33 -1.48 18.51 -6.36
N GLN A 34 -1.65 19.35 -5.33
CA GLN A 34 -0.82 19.27 -4.13
C GLN A 34 -1.39 18.21 -3.18
N LEU A 35 -0.54 17.26 -2.80
CA LEU A 35 -0.89 16.16 -1.90
C LEU A 35 -0.16 16.30 -0.56
N THR A 36 -0.87 16.16 0.55
CA THR A 36 -0.29 16.12 1.91
C THR A 36 -0.71 14.85 2.63
N LEU A 37 0.25 13.94 2.86
CA LEU A 37 0.04 12.64 3.49
C LEU A 37 0.37 12.70 4.99
N TYR A 38 -0.67 12.58 5.81
CA TYR A 38 -0.54 12.38 7.26
C TYR A 38 -0.40 10.88 7.55
N GLN A 39 0.73 10.47 8.12
CA GLN A 39 1.06 9.05 8.29
C GLN A 39 1.78 8.73 9.61
N TYR A 40 1.93 7.42 9.86
CA TYR A 40 3.08 6.88 10.55
C TYR A 40 3.96 6.15 9.53
N LYS A 41 5.25 6.49 9.41
CA LYS A 41 6.18 5.95 8.40
C LYS A 41 6.24 4.42 8.42
N THR A 42 6.22 3.82 9.61
CA THR A 42 6.29 2.36 9.85
C THR A 42 4.94 1.64 9.79
N CYS A 43 3.83 2.33 9.50
CA CYS A 43 2.51 1.71 9.38
C CYS A 43 2.28 1.11 7.99
N PRO A 44 1.81 -0.15 7.86
CA PRO A 44 1.61 -0.79 6.55
C PRO A 44 0.58 -0.05 5.69
N PHE A 45 -0.50 0.46 6.28
CA PHE A 45 -1.51 1.24 5.58
C PHE A 45 -0.94 2.54 4.98
N CYS A 46 0.02 3.17 5.66
CA CYS A 46 0.70 4.37 5.17
C CYS A 46 1.75 4.02 4.11
N SER A 47 2.53 2.95 4.33
CA SER A 47 3.52 2.45 3.39
C SER A 47 2.91 1.99 2.06
N LYS A 48 1.66 1.47 2.06
CA LYS A 48 0.85 1.24 0.85
C LYS A 48 0.60 2.53 0.06
N VAL A 49 0.10 3.59 0.73
CA VAL A 49 -0.18 4.87 0.06
C VAL A 49 1.10 5.47 -0.48
N ARG A 50 2.19 5.46 0.30
CA ARG A 50 3.51 5.86 -0.19
C ARG A 50 3.92 5.04 -1.42
N ALA A 51 3.89 3.71 -1.37
CA ALA A 51 4.31 2.86 -2.51
C ALA A 51 3.53 3.19 -3.79
N PHE A 52 2.24 3.52 -3.68
CA PHE A 52 1.42 4.00 -4.78
C PHE A 52 1.85 5.39 -5.28
N LEU A 53 2.01 6.38 -4.40
CA LEU A 53 2.44 7.74 -4.77
C LEU A 53 3.86 7.75 -5.36
N ASP A 54 4.78 7.01 -4.72
CA ASP A 54 6.18 6.80 -5.14
C ASP A 54 6.23 6.20 -6.56
N TYR A 55 5.41 5.19 -6.86
CA TYR A 55 5.37 4.52 -8.17
C TYR A 55 4.78 5.41 -9.28
N HIS A 56 3.74 6.19 -8.98
CA HIS A 56 3.10 7.11 -9.93
C HIS A 56 3.76 8.50 -9.98
N GLN A 57 4.94 8.67 -9.36
CA GLN A 57 5.71 9.93 -9.32
C GLN A 57 4.90 11.16 -8.86
N LEU A 58 3.85 10.96 -8.07
CA LEU A 58 3.01 12.07 -7.62
C LEU A 58 3.76 12.87 -6.55
N PRO A 59 3.92 14.19 -6.69
CA PRO A 59 4.56 15.00 -5.65
C PRO A 59 3.65 15.06 -4.41
N TYR A 60 4.19 14.68 -3.25
CA TYR A 60 3.48 14.76 -1.98
C TYR A 60 4.36 15.22 -0.82
N GLU A 61 3.78 16.04 0.06
CA GLU A 61 4.35 16.38 1.35
C GLU A 61 3.97 15.32 2.39
N VAL A 62 4.87 15.05 3.34
CA VAL A 62 4.64 14.09 4.44
C VAL A 62 4.56 14.83 5.76
N VAL A 63 3.46 14.61 6.49
CA VAL A 63 3.32 15.02 7.89
C VAL A 63 3.36 13.77 8.76
N GLU A 64 4.49 13.57 9.44
CA GLU A 64 4.66 12.45 10.36
C GLU A 64 3.91 12.73 11.67
N VAL A 65 2.85 11.96 11.92
CA VAL A 65 1.93 12.17 13.05
C VAL A 65 2.56 11.59 14.31
N ASN A 66 2.52 12.32 15.45
CA ASN A 66 2.99 11.78 16.72
C ASN A 66 2.02 10.68 17.20
N PRO A 67 2.45 9.41 17.40
CA PRO A 67 1.50 8.31 17.66
C PRO A 67 0.76 8.40 19.00
N VAL A 68 1.28 9.18 19.96
CA VAL A 68 0.73 9.35 21.31
C VAL A 68 -0.25 10.52 21.34
N LEU A 69 0.24 11.72 21.01
CA LEU A 69 -0.48 12.99 21.12
C LEU A 69 -1.39 13.29 19.92
N ARG A 70 -1.04 12.76 18.73
CA ARG A 70 -1.79 12.86 17.47
C ARG A 70 -2.31 14.28 17.19
N LYS A 71 -1.48 15.30 17.45
CA LYS A 71 -1.87 16.72 17.35
C LYS A 71 -2.12 17.11 15.89
N GLU A 72 -1.33 16.52 15.00
CA GLU A 72 -1.25 16.79 13.58
C GLU A 72 -2.56 16.47 12.85
N ILE A 73 -3.31 15.45 13.33
CA ILE A 73 -4.59 15.01 12.75
C ILE A 73 -5.82 15.50 13.53
N LYS A 74 -5.69 16.46 14.46
CA LYS A 74 -6.83 16.94 15.26
C LYS A 74 -7.92 17.63 14.45
N PHE A 75 -7.58 18.20 13.29
CA PHE A 75 -8.52 18.81 12.35
C PHE A 75 -9.53 17.81 11.77
N SER A 76 -9.19 16.52 11.72
CA SER A 76 -9.98 15.47 11.06
C SER A 76 -10.77 14.62 12.06
N ASP A 77 -12.08 14.48 11.87
CA ASP A 77 -12.90 13.54 12.64
C ASP A 77 -12.54 12.08 12.42
N TYR A 78 -11.90 11.75 11.30
CA TYR A 78 -11.26 10.45 11.10
C TYR A 78 -9.98 10.39 11.95
N ARG A 79 -10.02 9.64 13.06
CA ARG A 79 -8.93 9.55 14.05
C ARG A 79 -7.92 8.39 13.79
N LYS A 80 -7.75 7.98 12.53
CA LYS A 80 -6.77 6.98 12.07
C LYS A 80 -5.85 7.59 11.01
N VAL A 81 -4.78 6.89 10.65
CA VAL A 81 -3.88 7.22 9.52
C VAL A 81 -3.79 6.01 8.56
N PRO A 82 -3.50 6.21 7.26
CA PRO A 82 -3.20 7.48 6.60
C PRO A 82 -4.44 8.38 6.41
N ILE A 83 -4.19 9.68 6.30
CA ILE A 83 -5.12 10.69 5.76
C ILE A 83 -4.37 11.41 4.64
N LEU A 84 -4.99 11.57 3.48
CA LEU A 84 -4.43 12.35 2.38
C LEU A 84 -5.31 13.59 2.17
N ILE A 85 -4.70 14.77 2.27
CA ILE A 85 -5.32 16.01 1.80
C ILE A 85 -4.88 16.21 0.35
N ALA A 86 -5.83 16.42 -0.54
CA ALA A 86 -5.60 16.63 -1.96
C ALA A 86 -6.20 17.98 -2.36
N ASN A 87 -5.33 18.93 -2.68
CA ASN A 87 -5.69 20.27 -3.13
C ASN A 87 -5.61 20.30 -4.65
N ALA A 88 -6.79 20.33 -5.29
CA ALA A 88 -6.93 20.70 -6.70
C ALA A 88 -7.66 22.05 -6.78
N LYS A 89 -8.91 22.06 -7.25
CA LYS A 89 -9.80 23.24 -7.20
C LYS A 89 -10.45 23.43 -5.81
N THR A 90 -10.69 22.33 -5.12
CA THR A 90 -11.23 22.26 -3.76
C THR A 90 -10.30 21.35 -2.94
N SER A 91 -10.06 21.69 -1.67
CA SER A 91 -9.32 20.84 -0.74
C SER A 91 -10.18 19.66 -0.31
N MET A 92 -9.81 18.44 -0.71
CA MET A 92 -10.52 17.20 -0.37
C MET A 92 -9.72 16.36 0.63
N GLN A 93 -10.37 15.89 1.69
CA GLN A 93 -9.79 14.92 2.61
C GLN A 93 -10.18 13.49 2.21
N LEU A 94 -9.19 12.68 1.84
CA LEU A 94 -9.34 11.25 1.63
C LEU A 94 -8.88 10.47 2.86
N ASN A 95 -9.69 9.48 3.25
CA ASN A 95 -9.50 8.61 4.40
C ASN A 95 -9.50 7.15 3.94
N ASP A 96 -8.95 6.24 4.75
CA ASP A 96 -8.68 4.83 4.41
C ASP A 96 -7.63 4.64 3.29
N SER A 97 -6.62 3.81 3.55
CA SER A 97 -5.50 3.62 2.62
C SER A 97 -5.89 3.07 1.24
N SER A 98 -6.93 2.24 1.17
CA SER A 98 -7.36 1.62 -0.08
C SER A 98 -8.30 2.53 -0.88
N VAL A 99 -9.14 3.32 -0.18
CA VAL A 99 -9.91 4.41 -0.80
C VAL A 99 -9.00 5.50 -1.35
N ILE A 100 -7.99 5.96 -0.59
CA ILE A 100 -6.99 6.93 -1.07
C ILE A 100 -6.38 6.46 -2.40
N ILE A 101 -5.90 5.22 -2.44
CA ILE A 101 -5.31 4.63 -3.65
C ILE A 101 -6.34 4.52 -4.79
N SER A 102 -7.56 4.06 -4.52
CA SER A 102 -8.60 3.90 -5.55
C SER A 102 -9.08 5.23 -6.14
N ALA A 103 -9.30 6.24 -5.29
CA ALA A 103 -9.76 7.55 -5.70
C ALA A 103 -8.68 8.31 -6.48
N ILE A 104 -7.44 8.32 -6.00
CA ILE A 104 -6.34 8.97 -6.73
C ILE A 104 -6.02 8.21 -8.03
N LYS A 105 -5.99 6.87 -8.07
CA LYS A 105 -5.77 6.18 -9.36
C LYS A 105 -6.92 6.38 -10.35
N THR A 106 -8.16 6.46 -9.86
CA THR A 106 -9.30 6.86 -10.71
C THR A 106 -9.06 8.25 -11.29
N PHE A 107 -8.66 9.22 -10.46
CA PHE A 107 -8.38 10.60 -10.89
C PHE A 107 -7.23 10.74 -11.90
N LEU A 108 -6.19 9.89 -11.82
CA LEU A 108 -5.12 9.89 -12.84
C LEU A 108 -5.58 9.38 -14.21
N VAL A 109 -6.60 8.53 -14.25
CA VAL A 109 -7.04 7.85 -15.48
C VAL A 109 -8.25 8.54 -16.13
N CYS A 110 -9.16 9.11 -15.33
CA CYS A 110 -10.39 9.73 -15.82
C CYS A 110 -10.40 11.25 -15.63
N ARG A 111 -11.09 11.96 -16.53
CA ARG A 111 -11.18 13.44 -16.50
C ARG A 111 -12.21 13.99 -15.51
N LYS A 112 -12.53 13.23 -14.45
CA LYS A 112 -13.58 13.59 -13.47
C LYS A 112 -13.01 14.47 -12.36
N GLY A 113 -13.87 15.29 -11.75
CA GLY A 113 -13.49 16.06 -10.57
C GLY A 113 -13.23 15.14 -9.36
N LEU A 114 -12.20 15.44 -8.57
CA LEU A 114 -11.86 14.64 -7.39
C LEU A 114 -13.01 14.54 -6.37
N GLU A 115 -13.83 15.59 -6.25
CA GLU A 115 -15.05 15.60 -5.42
C GLU A 115 -16.08 14.56 -5.87
N GLU A 116 -16.35 14.46 -7.19
CA GLU A 116 -17.21 13.44 -7.79
C GLU A 116 -16.66 12.04 -7.49
N ILE A 117 -15.35 11.84 -7.69
CA ILE A 117 -14.70 10.55 -7.46
C ILE A 117 -14.80 10.12 -5.99
N VAL A 118 -14.54 11.02 -5.05
CA VAL A 118 -14.64 10.74 -3.60
C VAL A 118 -16.07 10.38 -3.20
N SER A 119 -17.09 10.95 -3.85
CA SER A 119 -18.50 10.62 -3.57
C SER A 119 -18.85 9.15 -3.80
N TYR A 120 -18.12 8.45 -4.68
CA TYR A 120 -18.32 7.02 -4.99
C TYR A 120 -17.75 6.07 -3.93
N TYR A 121 -17.05 6.57 -2.92
CA TYR A 121 -16.48 5.80 -1.80
C TYR A 121 -17.12 6.22 -0.46
N PRO A 122 -18.45 6.07 -0.27
CA PRO A 122 -19.12 6.56 0.92
C PRO A 122 -18.67 5.81 2.17
N ALA A 123 -18.47 6.56 3.25
CA ALA A 123 -18.21 6.04 4.58
C ALA A 123 -19.52 5.54 5.20
N MET A 124 -19.59 4.24 5.53
CA MET A 124 -20.71 3.63 6.23
C MET A 124 -20.30 3.23 7.66
N LYS A 125 -21.23 3.41 8.60
CA LYS A 125 -21.12 2.79 9.92
C LYS A 125 -21.67 1.37 9.84
N VAL A 126 -20.82 0.39 10.12
CA VAL A 126 -21.17 -1.03 10.19
C VAL A 126 -20.93 -1.49 11.62
N THR A 127 -21.85 -2.28 12.18
CA THR A 127 -21.62 -2.94 13.48
C THR A 127 -20.92 -4.26 13.24
N ASN A 128 -19.71 -4.42 13.76
CA ASN A 128 -18.98 -5.68 13.62
C ASN A 128 -19.56 -6.79 14.52
N ASP A 129 -19.10 -8.03 14.34
CA ASP A 129 -19.50 -9.23 15.11
C ASP A 129 -19.37 -9.12 16.63
N LYS A 130 -18.73 -8.05 17.14
CA LYS A 130 -18.48 -7.76 18.55
C LYS A 130 -19.32 -6.60 19.06
N GLY A 131 -20.36 -6.20 18.33
CA GLY A 131 -21.28 -5.11 18.69
C GLY A 131 -20.67 -3.71 18.62
N LYS A 132 -19.50 -3.55 17.98
CA LYS A 132 -18.82 -2.25 17.89
C LYS A 132 -19.05 -1.61 16.52
N GLU A 133 -19.53 -0.37 16.52
CA GLU A 133 -19.53 0.48 15.31
C GLU A 133 -18.11 0.67 14.78
N VAL A 134 -17.92 0.34 13.50
CA VAL A 134 -16.73 0.61 12.72
C VAL A 134 -17.11 1.34 11.44
N THR A 135 -16.31 2.33 11.05
CA THR A 135 -16.45 2.96 9.74
C THR A 135 -15.76 2.10 8.69
N GLU A 136 -16.53 1.63 7.72
CA GLU A 136 -16.06 0.96 6.51
C GLU A 136 -16.39 1.83 5.29
N TYR A 137 -15.66 1.64 4.20
CA TYR A 137 -15.85 2.41 2.97
C TYR A 137 -16.32 1.48 1.87
N GLN A 138 -17.48 1.78 1.29
CA GLN A 138 -17.95 1.04 0.12
C GLN A 138 -16.97 1.21 -1.04
N ASN A 139 -16.94 0.21 -1.91
CA ASN A 139 -16.18 0.21 -3.15
C ASN A 139 -14.66 0.42 -2.99
N ARG A 140 -14.08 0.32 -1.79
CA ARG A 140 -12.67 0.68 -1.49
C ARG A 140 -11.60 0.05 -2.40
N TYR A 141 -11.91 -1.05 -3.09
CA TYR A 141 -11.02 -1.72 -4.05
C TYR A 141 -11.40 -1.54 -5.53
N TRP A 142 -12.53 -0.91 -5.85
CA TRP A 142 -13.02 -0.67 -7.21
C TRP A 142 -12.55 0.70 -7.74
N LEU A 143 -12.12 0.77 -8.99
CA LEU A 143 -11.80 2.03 -9.68
C LEU A 143 -13.02 2.51 -10.47
N MET A 144 -13.42 3.76 -10.30
CA MET A 144 -14.67 4.30 -10.87
C MET A 144 -14.50 4.77 -12.32
N LEU A 145 -14.08 3.82 -13.16
CA LEU A 145 -13.73 3.98 -14.57
C LEU A 145 -14.88 3.54 -15.48
N THR A 146 -14.94 4.14 -16.67
CA THR A 146 -15.77 3.67 -17.80
C THR A 146 -15.22 2.37 -18.39
N GLU A 147 -15.97 1.70 -19.27
CA GLU A 147 -15.48 0.49 -19.93
C GLU A 147 -14.24 0.75 -20.80
N GLU A 148 -14.17 1.90 -21.49
CA GLU A 148 -13.00 2.28 -22.29
C GLU A 148 -11.75 2.53 -21.43
N GLU A 149 -11.88 3.27 -20.33
CA GLU A 149 -10.79 3.53 -19.39
C GLU A 149 -10.33 2.22 -18.70
N THR A 150 -11.28 1.34 -18.37
CA THR A 150 -11.00 0.01 -17.81
C THR A 150 -10.17 -0.84 -18.79
N LEU A 151 -10.50 -0.83 -20.08
CA LEU A 151 -9.76 -1.56 -21.11
C LEU A 151 -8.36 -0.97 -21.41
N ARG A 152 -8.10 0.29 -21.05
CA ARG A 152 -6.75 0.88 -21.12
C ARG A 152 -5.86 0.46 -19.96
N LEU A 153 -6.44 0.26 -18.77
CA LEU A 153 -5.70 -0.09 -17.54
C LEU A 153 -5.56 -1.61 -17.34
N TYR A 154 -6.59 -2.38 -17.70
CA TYR A 154 -6.68 -3.82 -17.45
C TYR A 154 -6.79 -4.61 -18.76
N GLN A 155 -6.03 -5.70 -18.86
CA GLN A 155 -6.04 -6.59 -20.04
C GLN A 155 -7.38 -7.33 -20.20
N SER A 156 -8.08 -7.60 -19.10
CA SER A 156 -9.41 -8.21 -19.08
C SER A 156 -10.19 -7.91 -17.79
N LYS A 157 -11.51 -8.16 -17.80
CA LYS A 157 -12.37 -8.03 -16.61
C LYS A 157 -11.96 -9.00 -15.48
N GLU A 158 -11.28 -10.09 -15.80
CA GLU A 158 -10.71 -11.05 -14.83
C GLU A 158 -9.48 -10.45 -14.15
N SER A 159 -8.60 -9.75 -14.88
CA SER A 159 -7.43 -9.09 -14.30
C SER A 159 -7.80 -7.97 -13.31
N GLN A 160 -8.87 -7.23 -13.57
CA GLN A 160 -9.45 -6.27 -12.63
C GLN A 160 -9.94 -6.96 -11.34
N LYS A 161 -10.72 -8.04 -11.47
CA LYS A 161 -11.20 -8.83 -10.32
C LYS A 161 -10.06 -9.49 -9.54
N GLU A 162 -9.01 -9.93 -10.22
CA GLU A 162 -7.81 -10.48 -9.59
C GLU A 162 -7.10 -9.42 -8.75
N GLU A 163 -6.87 -8.23 -9.29
CA GLU A 163 -6.29 -7.10 -8.54
C GLU A 163 -7.12 -6.80 -7.29
N MET A 164 -8.44 -6.61 -7.42
CA MET A 164 -9.33 -6.33 -6.28
C MET A 164 -9.20 -7.38 -5.16
N LYS A 165 -9.21 -8.67 -5.53
CA LYS A 165 -9.07 -9.79 -4.60
C LYS A 165 -7.75 -9.71 -3.83
N TRP A 166 -6.65 -9.38 -4.49
CA TRP A 166 -5.34 -9.32 -3.85
C TRP A 166 -5.13 -8.04 -3.03
N ARG A 167 -5.71 -6.91 -3.44
CA ARG A 167 -5.80 -5.70 -2.61
C ARG A 167 -6.56 -5.98 -1.32
N GLN A 168 -7.67 -6.71 -1.40
CA GLN A 168 -8.43 -7.15 -0.23
C GLN A 168 -7.61 -8.11 0.65
N TRP A 169 -6.97 -9.11 0.06
CA TRP A 169 -6.12 -10.05 0.79
C TRP A 169 -4.95 -9.37 1.52
N ALA A 170 -4.38 -8.31 0.96
CA ALA A 170 -3.32 -7.54 1.63
C ALA A 170 -3.83 -6.91 2.95
N ASP A 171 -5.02 -6.30 2.93
CA ASP A 171 -5.60 -5.58 4.06
C ASP A 171 -6.33 -6.48 5.08
N ASP A 172 -6.95 -7.57 4.62
CA ASP A 172 -7.77 -8.45 5.46
C ASP A 172 -6.98 -9.68 5.97
N TRP A 173 -5.79 -9.97 5.41
CA TRP A 173 -4.90 -11.06 5.87
C TRP A 173 -3.44 -10.65 6.07
N LEU A 174 -2.75 -10.14 5.04
CA LEU A 174 -1.29 -9.97 5.09
C LEU A 174 -0.83 -9.02 6.21
N VAL A 175 -1.51 -7.88 6.39
CA VAL A 175 -1.19 -6.93 7.49
C VAL A 175 -1.32 -7.55 8.88
N HIS A 176 -2.15 -8.58 9.07
CA HIS A 176 -2.32 -9.25 10.35
C HIS A 176 -1.16 -10.18 10.71
N LEU A 177 -0.31 -10.53 9.74
CA LEU A 177 0.91 -11.32 9.97
C LEU A 177 2.07 -10.46 10.49
N ILE A 178 2.08 -9.15 10.18
CA ILE A 178 3.19 -8.23 10.50
C ILE A 178 3.42 -8.16 12.02
N SER A 179 2.43 -7.70 12.79
CA SER A 179 2.60 -7.52 14.25
C SER A 179 3.00 -8.81 14.99
N PRO A 180 2.36 -9.97 14.79
CA PRO A 180 2.81 -11.22 15.41
C PRO A 180 4.24 -11.62 15.04
N ASN A 181 4.71 -11.29 13.83
CA ASN A 181 6.07 -11.60 13.38
C ASN A 181 7.13 -10.64 13.91
N VAL A 182 6.91 -9.33 13.86
CA VAL A 182 7.90 -8.34 14.32
C VAL A 182 7.97 -8.23 15.85
N TYR A 183 6.90 -8.60 16.57
CA TYR A 183 6.86 -8.65 18.03
C TYR A 183 6.93 -10.09 18.60
N ARG A 184 7.46 -11.05 17.83
CA ARG A 184 7.45 -12.49 18.17
C ARG A 184 8.26 -12.82 19.42
N THR A 185 9.44 -12.22 19.57
CA THR A 185 10.35 -12.37 20.72
C THR A 185 10.62 -11.01 21.38
N PRO A 186 11.09 -10.95 22.64
CA PRO A 186 11.40 -9.68 23.29
C PRO A 186 12.48 -8.86 22.57
N GLY A 187 13.46 -9.54 21.96
CA GLY A 187 14.51 -8.89 21.16
C GLY A 187 13.96 -8.28 19.86
N GLU A 188 13.21 -9.06 19.08
CA GLU A 188 12.52 -8.56 17.88
C GLU A 188 11.57 -7.40 18.21
N ALA A 189 10.85 -7.48 19.33
CA ALA A 189 9.95 -6.43 19.76
C ALA A 189 10.67 -5.12 20.14
N LEU A 190 11.83 -5.21 20.80
CA LEU A 190 12.66 -4.04 21.12
C LEU A 190 13.28 -3.41 19.87
N ALA A 191 13.76 -4.23 18.93
CA ALA A 191 14.29 -3.75 17.64
C ALA A 191 13.19 -3.05 16.81
N SER A 192 12.00 -3.64 16.77
CA SER A 192 10.83 -3.05 16.09
C SER A 192 10.41 -1.71 16.69
N PHE A 193 10.46 -1.58 18.02
CA PHE A 193 10.16 -0.30 18.68
C PHE A 193 11.27 0.74 18.56
N ASP A 194 12.54 0.32 18.52
CA ASP A 194 13.65 1.21 18.19
C ASP A 194 13.46 1.82 16.80
N TYR A 195 13.15 0.98 15.81
CA TYR A 195 12.81 1.41 14.46
C TYR A 195 11.60 2.36 14.42
N ILE A 196 10.50 2.04 15.10
CA ILE A 196 9.31 2.92 15.19
C ILE A 196 9.65 4.28 15.81
N VAL A 197 10.44 4.30 16.88
CA VAL A 197 10.82 5.55 17.57
C VAL A 197 11.81 6.39 16.75
N ARG A 198 12.73 5.74 16.02
CA ARG A 198 13.73 6.42 15.18
C ARG A 198 13.11 7.01 13.90
N GLU A 199 12.18 6.30 13.28
CA GLU A 199 11.56 6.71 12.01
C GLU A 199 10.29 7.56 12.17
N GLY A 200 9.69 7.58 13.36
CA GLY A 200 8.45 8.30 13.67
C GLY A 200 8.67 9.61 14.43
N ASN A 201 7.60 10.39 14.57
CA ASN A 201 7.61 11.66 15.29
C ASN A 201 7.42 11.46 16.81
N PHE A 202 8.51 11.28 17.56
CA PHE A 202 8.51 11.16 19.03
C PHE A 202 9.39 12.24 19.68
N GLY A 203 8.97 12.79 20.83
CA GLY A 203 9.84 13.63 21.65
C GLY A 203 10.97 12.83 22.29
N SER A 204 12.13 13.42 22.59
CA SER A 204 13.33 12.66 23.02
C SER A 204 13.12 11.80 24.28
N VAL A 205 12.42 12.33 25.30
CA VAL A 205 12.08 11.58 26.52
C VAL A 205 10.95 10.57 26.25
N GLU A 206 9.92 11.00 25.50
CA GLU A 206 8.79 10.17 25.10
C GLU A 206 9.23 8.92 24.32
N GLY A 207 10.16 9.08 23.37
CA GLY A 207 10.71 8.00 22.56
C GLY A 207 11.44 6.93 23.38
N VAL A 208 12.20 7.32 24.40
CA VAL A 208 12.87 6.36 25.31
C VAL A 208 11.82 5.54 26.08
N PHE A 209 10.81 6.19 26.66
CA PHE A 209 9.72 5.47 27.34
C PHE A 209 8.90 4.60 26.38
N ALA A 210 8.55 5.13 25.20
CA ALA A 210 7.82 4.42 24.16
C ALA A 210 8.58 3.19 23.66
N LYS A 211 9.91 3.26 23.53
CA LYS A 211 10.74 2.12 23.13
C LYS A 211 10.59 0.93 24.08
N TYR A 212 10.85 1.13 25.38
CA TYR A 212 10.87 0.01 26.34
C TYR A 212 9.46 -0.43 26.77
N ILE A 213 8.55 0.51 27.06
CA ILE A 213 7.17 0.18 27.47
C ILE A 213 6.37 -0.33 26.28
N GLY A 214 6.52 0.31 25.11
CA GLY A 214 5.84 -0.08 23.88
C GLY A 214 6.28 -1.45 23.36
N ALA A 215 7.59 -1.75 23.33
CA ALA A 215 8.08 -3.10 23.01
C ALA A 215 7.47 -4.17 23.91
N SER A 216 7.46 -3.91 25.23
CA SER A 216 6.90 -4.82 26.23
C SER A 216 5.39 -5.04 26.00
N ALA A 217 4.63 -3.96 25.81
CA ALA A 217 3.20 -4.03 25.53
C ALA A 217 2.91 -4.77 24.22
N MET A 218 3.67 -4.48 23.15
CA MET A 218 3.44 -5.05 21.83
C MET A 218 3.90 -6.50 21.68
N PHE A 219 4.87 -6.97 22.49
CA PHE A 219 5.15 -8.40 22.63
C PHE A 219 3.91 -9.18 23.14
N PHE A 220 3.23 -8.67 24.18
CA PHE A 220 2.00 -9.30 24.68
C PHE A 220 0.80 -9.11 23.73
N ILE A 221 0.69 -7.96 23.05
CA ILE A 221 -0.35 -7.73 22.03
C ILE A 221 -0.11 -8.64 20.82
N GLY A 222 1.12 -8.83 20.36
CA GLY A 222 1.50 -9.74 19.28
C GLY A 222 1.04 -11.17 19.56
N LYS A 223 1.27 -11.68 20.78
CA LYS A 223 0.73 -12.98 21.23
C LYS A 223 -0.80 -13.03 21.25
N ARG A 224 -1.48 -11.96 21.66
CA ARG A 224 -2.96 -11.87 21.60
C ARG A 224 -3.47 -11.80 20.16
N LEU A 225 -2.74 -11.17 19.25
CA LEU A 225 -3.08 -11.08 17.82
C LEU A 225 -2.86 -12.42 17.12
N LYS A 226 -1.77 -13.14 17.38
CA LYS A 226 -1.54 -14.54 16.95
C LYS A 226 -2.79 -15.38 17.20
N ASN A 227 -3.27 -15.40 18.46
CA ASN A 227 -4.45 -16.18 18.85
C ASN A 227 -5.75 -15.63 18.22
N ARG A 228 -5.90 -14.31 18.10
CA ARG A 228 -7.10 -13.68 17.50
C ARG A 228 -7.26 -13.99 16.01
N HIS A 229 -6.15 -14.08 15.28
CA HIS A 229 -6.11 -14.32 13.84
C HIS A 229 -5.85 -15.80 13.48
N ASN A 230 -5.94 -16.71 14.47
CA ASN A 230 -5.75 -18.16 14.32
C ASN A 230 -4.44 -18.54 13.62
N LEU A 231 -3.35 -17.84 13.97
CA LEU A 231 -2.02 -18.11 13.42
C LEU A 231 -1.39 -19.35 14.06
N GLN A 232 -0.52 -20.01 13.30
CA GLN A 232 0.26 -21.18 13.70
C GLN A 232 1.21 -20.87 14.86
N ASP A 233 1.73 -21.93 15.50
CA ASP A 233 2.57 -21.74 16.67
C ASP A 233 3.87 -20.99 16.38
N ASP A 234 4.54 -21.35 15.28
CA ASP A 234 5.55 -20.54 14.63
C ASP A 234 4.90 -19.62 13.58
N VAL A 235 4.68 -18.37 13.97
CA VAL A 235 4.09 -17.30 13.14
C VAL A 235 4.91 -16.97 11.88
N ARG A 236 6.18 -17.42 11.80
CA ARG A 236 6.97 -17.32 10.56
C ARG A 236 6.43 -18.22 9.47
N GLN A 237 5.89 -19.39 9.79
CA GLN A 237 5.30 -20.29 8.78
C GLN A 237 4.10 -19.66 8.08
N ASP A 238 3.28 -18.86 8.78
CA ASP A 238 2.19 -18.12 8.16
C ASP A 238 2.70 -17.00 7.24
N LEU A 239 3.76 -16.29 7.63
CA LEU A 239 4.40 -15.29 6.79
C LEU A 239 5.01 -15.93 5.54
N TYR A 240 5.72 -17.05 5.68
CA TYR A 240 6.30 -17.78 4.56
C TYR A 240 5.23 -18.35 3.63
N LYS A 241 4.14 -18.88 4.20
CA LYS A 241 2.98 -19.35 3.44
C LYS A 241 2.33 -18.21 2.67
N ALA A 242 2.10 -17.05 3.31
CA ALA A 242 1.53 -15.88 2.64
C ALA A 242 2.43 -15.35 1.51
N ALA A 243 3.74 -15.23 1.75
CA ALA A 243 4.71 -14.80 0.75
C ALA A 243 4.75 -15.78 -0.45
N ASN A 244 4.81 -17.09 -0.22
CA ASN A 244 4.78 -18.08 -1.29
C ASN A 244 3.40 -18.16 -1.99
N THR A 245 2.30 -17.92 -1.28
CA THR A 245 0.94 -17.79 -1.85
C THR A 245 0.84 -16.60 -2.80
N TRP A 246 1.43 -15.46 -2.44
CA TRP A 246 1.54 -14.29 -3.32
C TRP A 246 2.40 -14.58 -4.56
N VAL A 247 3.60 -15.16 -4.39
CA VAL A 247 4.48 -15.52 -5.51
C VAL A 247 3.82 -16.53 -6.46
N ALA A 248 3.05 -17.49 -5.93
CA ALA A 248 2.28 -18.43 -6.73
C ALA A 248 1.16 -17.73 -7.54
N ALA A 249 0.58 -16.65 -7.01
CA ALA A 249 -0.44 -15.86 -7.69
C ALA A 249 0.14 -14.99 -8.81
N VAL A 250 1.27 -14.31 -8.56
CA VAL A 250 2.04 -13.64 -9.62
C VAL A 250 2.41 -14.67 -10.70
N GLY A 251 2.84 -15.88 -10.30
CA GLY A 251 3.15 -16.97 -11.20
C GLY A 251 4.48 -16.79 -11.93
N LYS A 252 4.70 -17.57 -13.00
CA LYS A 252 5.99 -17.62 -13.71
C LYS A 252 6.03 -16.87 -15.05
N HIS A 253 4.88 -16.41 -15.55
CA HIS A 253 4.73 -15.88 -16.90
C HIS A 253 4.58 -14.35 -16.98
N ARG A 254 4.58 -13.66 -15.82
CA ARG A 254 4.50 -12.21 -15.68
C ARG A 254 5.52 -11.72 -14.65
N MET A 255 5.97 -10.47 -14.79
CA MET A 255 6.95 -9.87 -13.87
C MET A 255 6.29 -9.46 -12.56
N PHE A 256 5.04 -9.02 -12.65
CA PHE A 256 4.18 -8.53 -11.59
C PHE A 256 2.77 -9.11 -11.76
N LEU A 257 1.88 -9.01 -10.77
CA LEU A 257 0.48 -9.38 -10.95
C LEU A 257 -0.16 -8.56 -12.09
N GLY A 258 0.21 -7.28 -12.22
CA GLY A 258 -0.15 -6.40 -13.33
C GLY A 258 0.40 -6.76 -14.72
N GLY A 259 1.24 -7.80 -14.85
CA GLY A 259 1.84 -8.20 -16.11
C GLY A 259 3.28 -7.74 -16.25
N SER A 260 3.53 -6.78 -17.15
CA SER A 260 4.83 -6.15 -17.38
C SER A 260 5.16 -5.03 -16.39
N GLN A 261 4.13 -4.40 -15.81
CA GLN A 261 4.24 -3.35 -14.79
C GLN A 261 3.47 -3.75 -13.51
N PRO A 262 3.84 -3.22 -12.34
CA PRO A 262 3.06 -3.36 -11.11
C PRO A 262 1.64 -2.81 -11.26
N ASN A 263 0.66 -3.52 -10.69
CA ASN A 263 -0.70 -2.97 -10.50
C ASN A 263 -0.96 -2.61 -9.02
N LEU A 264 -2.18 -2.20 -8.69
CA LEU A 264 -2.50 -1.75 -7.32
C LEU A 264 -2.42 -2.88 -6.28
N ALA A 265 -2.51 -4.14 -6.68
CA ALA A 265 -2.28 -5.28 -5.79
C ALA A 265 -0.80 -5.52 -5.54
N ASP A 266 0.06 -5.42 -6.57
CA ASP A 266 1.52 -5.48 -6.39
C ASP A 266 1.99 -4.38 -5.42
N LEU A 267 1.53 -3.14 -5.63
CA LEU A 267 1.84 -1.98 -4.79
C LEU A 267 1.29 -2.16 -3.36
N ALA A 268 0.10 -2.74 -3.20
CA ALA A 268 -0.46 -3.03 -1.89
C ALA A 268 0.38 -4.07 -1.11
N VAL A 269 0.72 -5.20 -1.72
CA VAL A 269 1.51 -6.25 -1.07
C VAL A 269 2.93 -5.75 -0.78
N TYR A 270 3.56 -5.04 -1.72
CA TYR A 270 4.89 -4.45 -1.53
C TYR A 270 4.89 -3.44 -0.38
N GLY A 271 3.93 -2.52 -0.37
CA GLY A 271 3.79 -1.52 0.68
C GLY A 271 3.57 -2.12 2.07
N VAL A 272 2.79 -3.21 2.18
CA VAL A 272 2.59 -3.94 3.44
C VAL A 272 3.87 -4.63 3.91
N LEU A 273 4.63 -5.27 3.02
CA LEU A 273 5.86 -5.98 3.39
C LEU A 273 7.03 -5.02 3.71
N ARG A 274 7.11 -3.87 3.02
CA ARG A 274 8.15 -2.83 3.18
C ARG A 274 8.31 -2.32 4.61
N VAL A 275 7.27 -2.41 5.46
CA VAL A 275 7.39 -1.95 6.86
C VAL A 275 8.23 -2.86 7.75
N MET A 276 8.61 -4.04 7.28
CA MET A 276 9.51 -4.95 8.00
C MET A 276 10.98 -4.81 7.59
N GLU A 277 11.30 -3.99 6.57
CA GLU A 277 12.70 -3.78 6.14
C GLU A 277 13.61 -3.40 7.32
N GLY A 278 14.78 -4.04 7.42
CA GLY A 278 15.71 -3.86 8.53
C GLY A 278 15.34 -4.58 9.83
N LEU A 279 14.26 -5.38 9.84
CA LEU A 279 13.88 -6.26 10.95
C LEU A 279 14.09 -7.72 10.56
N GLN A 280 14.45 -8.57 11.53
CA GLN A 280 14.68 -10.00 11.33
C GLN A 280 13.53 -10.72 10.60
N ALA A 281 12.27 -10.30 10.81
CA ALA A 281 11.11 -10.88 10.13
C ALA A 281 11.14 -10.72 8.60
N PHE A 282 11.78 -9.66 8.09
CA PHE A 282 11.98 -9.46 6.66
C PHE A 282 13.11 -10.34 6.12
N ASP A 283 14.26 -10.36 6.80
CA ASP A 283 15.40 -11.20 6.42
C ASP A 283 15.02 -12.68 6.40
N ASP A 284 14.31 -13.14 7.44
CA ASP A 284 13.73 -14.47 7.56
C ASP A 284 12.78 -14.78 6.37
N MET A 285 11.91 -13.84 6.00
CA MET A 285 10.98 -13.99 4.87
C MET A 285 11.72 -14.07 3.52
N MET A 286 12.73 -13.23 3.31
CA MET A 286 13.50 -13.22 2.06
C MET A 286 14.31 -14.51 1.90
N ALA A 287 14.95 -15.00 2.97
CA ALA A 287 15.76 -16.21 2.95
C ALA A 287 14.94 -17.52 2.84
N ASN A 288 13.73 -17.58 3.40
CA ASN A 288 12.93 -18.82 3.48
C ASN A 288 11.77 -18.89 2.47
N THR A 289 11.69 -17.97 1.51
CA THR A 289 10.60 -17.93 0.51
C THR A 289 11.11 -17.58 -0.88
N LYS A 290 10.24 -17.62 -1.88
CA LYS A 290 10.58 -17.26 -3.27
C LYS A 290 10.21 -15.82 -3.62
N ILE A 291 10.01 -14.95 -2.61
CA ILE A 291 9.48 -13.59 -2.82
C ILE A 291 10.54 -12.58 -3.28
N GLU A 292 11.80 -12.79 -2.90
CA GLU A 292 12.90 -11.84 -3.15
C GLU A 292 12.97 -11.35 -4.61
N PRO A 293 12.93 -12.21 -5.65
CA PRO A 293 13.02 -11.73 -7.03
C PRO A 293 11.87 -10.81 -7.45
N TRP A 294 10.65 -11.01 -6.91
CA TRP A 294 9.53 -10.09 -7.15
C TRP A 294 9.70 -8.81 -6.33
N TYR A 295 10.16 -8.91 -5.08
CA TYR A 295 10.38 -7.76 -4.20
C TYR A 295 11.45 -6.79 -4.74
N GLN A 296 12.56 -7.34 -5.24
CA GLN A 296 13.61 -6.57 -5.90
C GLN A 296 13.08 -5.88 -7.17
N ARG A 297 12.28 -6.57 -8.00
CA ARG A 297 11.62 -5.96 -9.17
C ARG A 297 10.68 -4.81 -8.78
N MET A 298 9.93 -4.94 -7.69
CA MET A 298 9.08 -3.86 -7.18
C MET A 298 9.88 -2.65 -6.73
N THR A 299 10.96 -2.89 -5.99
CA THR A 299 11.88 -1.84 -5.53
C THR A 299 12.50 -1.10 -6.71
N GLN A 300 12.98 -1.84 -7.71
CA GLN A 300 13.53 -1.26 -8.94
C GLN A 300 12.48 -0.47 -9.72
N ALA A 301 11.26 -1.00 -9.89
CA ALA A 301 10.18 -0.33 -10.61
C ALA A 301 9.77 1.01 -9.98
N ILE A 302 9.90 1.18 -8.66
CA ILE A 302 9.67 2.47 -7.98
C ILE A 302 10.89 3.41 -8.11
N GLN A 303 12.11 2.85 -8.07
CA GLN A 303 13.35 3.63 -8.21
C GLN A 303 13.60 4.14 -9.65
N ASP A 304 13.17 3.40 -10.67
CA ASP A 304 13.36 3.82 -12.07
C ASP A 304 12.43 4.99 -12.43
N GLN A 305 11.20 4.96 -11.92
CA GLN A 305 10.25 6.07 -12.06
C GLN A 305 10.82 7.35 -11.44
N SER A 306 11.38 7.28 -10.24
CA SER A 306 12.01 8.42 -9.56
C SER A 306 13.36 8.88 -10.14
N LYS A 307 13.87 8.23 -11.19
CA LYS A 307 15.08 8.63 -11.95
C LYS A 307 14.79 9.11 -13.37
N ALA A 308 13.53 9.15 -13.78
CA ALA A 308 13.13 9.63 -15.12
C ALA A 308 13.01 11.16 -15.22
N GLN A 309 13.29 11.88 -14.12
CA GLN A 309 13.37 13.34 -14.01
C GLN A 309 14.82 13.85 -14.14
#